data_AF-A0A3D6BGD1-F1
#
_entry.id   AF-A0A3D6BGD1-F1
#
_cell.length_a   1.000
_cell.length_b   1.000
_cell.length_c   1.000
_cell.angle_alpha   90.00
_cell.angle_beta   90.00
_cell.angle_gamma   90.00
#
_symmetry.space_group_name_H-M   'P 1'
#
loop_
_entity.id
_entity.type
_entity.pdbx_description
1 polymer ?
#
loop_
_entity_poly.entity_id
_entity_poly.type
_entity_poly.pdbx_seq_one_letter_code
_entity_poly.pdbx_strand_id
1 'polypeptide(L)'
;MKTFLLITFLFMSEWVVNGQDFIISFKGTGSSTTVEKVIVENLTQGKSITLLGFQTLHLVSVASEQQTWQYNTGDRLRFQGTSGKFSTIVMDVPTQSKTISFHFIECTDRDGNNYPVVQIGDQIWMAKNLAYLPKVSPPSEGSYTEPYYYVYGYSGEDVNEAKAIVNYHTYGVLYNWSAALNACPNGWHLPTDDEWKQLEMAIGMSQNEVDEVGWRGINEGLKLRTTNGWGGKGNGSDDFGFSGLPSGRRRIYGAFDNFEYSSSWWCSNEKDNNLAWYRYLGYHYPFIYRYISRKEVGHSIRCIKD
;
A
#
# COMPACT_ATOMS: atom_id res chain seq x y z
N MET A 1 -47.88 -31.11 -56.31
CA MET A 1 -46.85 -30.21 -55.74
C MET A 1 -46.98 -30.21 -54.23
N LYS A 2 -46.06 -30.86 -53.51
CA LYS A 2 -45.88 -30.67 -52.06
C LYS A 2 -44.41 -30.36 -51.84
N THR A 3 -44.14 -29.10 -51.54
CA THR A 3 -42.79 -28.56 -51.31
C THR A 3 -42.38 -28.95 -49.89
N PHE A 4 -41.32 -29.77 -49.75
CA PHE A 4 -40.72 -30.05 -48.45
C PHE A 4 -39.72 -28.94 -48.12
N LEU A 5 -39.97 -28.21 -47.04
CA LEU A 5 -39.06 -27.23 -46.47
C LEU A 5 -38.01 -27.98 -45.63
N LEU A 6 -36.74 -27.96 -46.06
CA LEU A 6 -35.64 -28.52 -45.30
C LEU A 6 -35.18 -27.47 -44.27
N ILE A 7 -35.50 -27.66 -42.99
CA ILE A 7 -35.01 -26.81 -41.91
C ILE A 7 -33.65 -27.36 -41.46
N THR A 8 -32.58 -26.69 -41.86
CA THR A 8 -31.23 -26.94 -41.35
C THR A 8 -31.08 -26.33 -39.95
N PHE A 9 -31.03 -27.19 -38.93
CA PHE A 9 -30.63 -26.78 -37.58
C PHE A 9 -29.12 -26.48 -37.58
N LEU A 10 -28.74 -25.20 -37.50
CA LEU A 10 -27.39 -24.81 -37.09
C LEU A 10 -27.25 -25.13 -35.59
N PHE A 11 -26.48 -26.17 -35.27
CA PHE A 11 -25.94 -26.33 -33.92
C PHE A 11 -24.85 -25.28 -33.70
N MET A 12 -25.21 -24.16 -33.07
CA MET A 12 -24.25 -23.32 -32.38
C MET A 12 -23.81 -24.07 -31.12
N SER A 13 -22.63 -24.68 -31.15
CA SER A 13 -22.00 -25.19 -29.94
C SER A 13 -21.67 -23.99 -29.05
N GLU A 14 -22.45 -23.78 -28.00
CA GLU A 14 -22.06 -22.92 -26.89
C GLU A 14 -20.79 -23.52 -26.30
N TRP A 15 -19.65 -22.86 -26.53
CA TRP A 15 -18.44 -23.15 -25.79
C TRP A 15 -18.73 -22.73 -24.34
N VAL A 16 -19.12 -23.69 -23.51
CA VAL A 16 -19.05 -23.54 -22.06
C VAL A 16 -17.57 -23.32 -21.75
N VAL A 17 -17.18 -22.07 -21.50
CA VAL A 17 -15.88 -21.76 -20.92
C VAL A 17 -15.95 -22.29 -19.49
N ASN A 18 -15.58 -23.56 -19.30
CA ASN A 18 -15.36 -24.11 -17.97
C ASN A 18 -14.27 -23.25 -17.33
N GLY A 19 -14.62 -22.50 -16.29
CA GLY A 19 -13.64 -21.73 -15.54
C GLY A 19 -12.57 -22.66 -14.99
N GLN A 20 -11.30 -22.22 -15.06
CA GLN A 20 -10.16 -23.06 -14.74
C GLN A 20 -9.81 -22.94 -13.26
N ASP A 21 -9.62 -24.06 -12.58
CA ASP A 21 -9.15 -24.03 -11.20
C ASP A 21 -7.63 -23.84 -11.14
N PHE A 22 -7.15 -23.09 -10.16
CA PHE A 22 -5.72 -22.83 -9.95
C PHE A 22 -5.26 -23.30 -8.58
N ILE A 23 -4.06 -23.89 -8.56
CA ILE A 23 -3.36 -24.24 -7.34
C ILE A 23 -2.22 -23.24 -7.14
N ILE A 24 -2.24 -22.57 -6.00
CA ILE A 24 -1.22 -21.61 -5.61
C ILE A 24 -0.46 -22.15 -4.41
N SER A 25 0.85 -22.33 -4.58
CA SER A 25 1.78 -22.71 -3.51
C SER A 25 2.67 -21.54 -3.12
N PHE A 26 3.43 -21.69 -2.03
CA PHE A 26 4.22 -20.61 -1.44
C PHE A 26 5.67 -21.02 -1.26
N LYS A 27 6.59 -20.07 -1.48
CA LYS A 27 8.03 -20.25 -1.27
C LYS A 27 8.65 -18.99 -0.66
N GLY A 28 9.53 -19.16 0.32
CA GLY A 28 10.32 -18.06 0.90
C GLY A 28 11.71 -17.96 0.25
N THR A 29 12.25 -16.74 0.15
CA THR A 29 13.62 -16.45 -0.28
C THR A 29 14.14 -15.21 0.47
N GLY A 30 15.44 -14.90 0.38
CA GLY A 30 16.04 -13.73 1.05
C GLY A 30 16.45 -14.03 2.49
N SER A 31 16.14 -13.13 3.42
CA SER A 31 16.51 -13.25 4.84
C SER A 31 15.87 -14.45 5.55
N SER A 32 14.84 -15.06 4.97
CA SER A 32 14.29 -16.35 5.39
C SER A 32 13.85 -17.16 4.17
N THR A 33 13.95 -18.48 4.23
CA THR A 33 13.43 -19.39 3.19
C THR A 33 12.13 -20.08 3.60
N THR A 34 11.74 -19.96 4.86
CA THR A 34 10.52 -20.55 5.41
C THR A 34 9.37 -19.58 5.25
N VAL A 35 8.18 -20.09 4.91
CA VAL A 35 6.94 -19.31 4.99
C VAL A 35 6.13 -19.91 6.14
N GLU A 36 5.82 -19.12 7.15
CA GLU A 36 5.07 -19.60 8.32
C GLU A 36 3.57 -19.40 8.11
N LYS A 37 3.20 -18.21 7.64
CA LYS A 37 1.82 -17.78 7.45
C LYS A 37 1.69 -17.01 6.14
N VAL A 38 0.57 -17.21 5.46
CA VAL A 38 0.16 -16.41 4.31
C VAL A 38 -1.26 -15.90 4.54
N ILE A 39 -1.44 -14.59 4.50
CA ILE A 39 -2.77 -13.97 4.44
C ILE A 39 -3.04 -13.68 2.97
N VAL A 40 -4.16 -14.20 2.46
CA VAL A 40 -4.61 -13.97 1.09
C VAL A 40 -5.88 -13.16 1.13
N GLU A 41 -5.90 -12.03 0.43
CA GLU A 41 -7.05 -11.13 0.34
C GLU A 41 -7.44 -10.96 -1.12
N ASN A 42 -8.71 -11.22 -1.43
CA ASN A 42 -9.29 -10.88 -2.71
C ASN A 42 -9.80 -9.45 -2.61
N LEU A 43 -9.05 -8.51 -3.18
CA LEU A 43 -9.32 -7.09 -3.08
C LEU A 43 -10.59 -6.68 -3.86
N THR A 44 -10.96 -7.44 -4.88
CA THR A 44 -12.18 -7.21 -5.67
C THR A 44 -13.43 -7.65 -4.90
N GLN A 45 -13.35 -8.79 -4.21
CA GLN A 45 -14.49 -9.37 -3.50
C GLN A 45 -14.55 -9.02 -2.00
N GLY A 46 -13.50 -8.43 -1.43
CA GLY A 46 -13.40 -8.13 0.00
C GLY A 46 -13.34 -9.38 0.89
N LYS A 47 -12.83 -10.50 0.37
CA LYS A 47 -12.68 -11.77 1.10
C LYS A 47 -11.25 -11.99 1.54
N SER A 48 -11.05 -12.63 2.68
CA SER A 48 -9.72 -13.00 3.15
C SER A 48 -9.67 -14.43 3.68
N ILE A 49 -8.49 -15.05 3.62
CA ILE A 49 -8.18 -16.33 4.24
C ILE A 49 -6.75 -16.30 4.77
N THR A 50 -6.51 -17.03 5.85
CA THR A 50 -5.17 -17.27 6.38
C THR A 50 -4.79 -18.73 6.20
N LEU A 51 -3.60 -18.97 5.67
CA LEU A 51 -3.03 -20.28 5.43
C LEU A 51 -1.69 -20.40 6.15
N LEU A 52 -1.32 -21.60 6.55
CA LEU A 52 0.06 -21.94 6.90
C LEU A 52 0.89 -22.02 5.63
N GLY A 53 2.17 -21.65 5.68
CA GLY A 53 2.99 -21.53 4.47
C GLY A 53 3.24 -22.84 3.71
N PHE A 54 3.01 -24.00 4.31
CA PHE A 54 3.06 -25.30 3.63
C PHE A 54 1.75 -25.68 2.92
N GLN A 55 0.64 -24.99 3.20
CA GLN A 55 -0.64 -25.26 2.57
C GLN A 55 -0.67 -24.68 1.15
N THR A 56 -1.54 -25.24 0.32
CA THR A 56 -1.85 -24.72 -1.00
C THR A 56 -3.20 -24.00 -0.97
N LEU A 57 -3.29 -22.88 -1.69
CA LEU A 57 -4.56 -22.24 -1.97
C LEU A 57 -5.16 -22.85 -3.24
N HIS A 58 -6.39 -23.35 -3.11
CA HIS A 58 -7.18 -23.84 -4.24
C HIS A 58 -8.17 -22.76 -4.64
N LEU A 59 -7.89 -22.11 -5.77
CA LEU A 59 -8.77 -21.13 -6.41
C LEU A 59 -9.69 -21.86 -7.36
N VAL A 60 -11.00 -21.65 -7.21
CA VAL A 60 -11.99 -22.28 -8.08
C VAL A 60 -12.86 -21.25 -8.77
N SER A 61 -13.29 -21.57 -9.99
CA SER A 61 -14.20 -20.71 -10.74
C SER A 61 -15.66 -20.83 -10.29
N VAL A 62 -16.04 -21.98 -9.72
CA VAL A 62 -17.39 -22.30 -9.25
C VAL A 62 -17.32 -22.80 -7.81
N ALA A 63 -18.14 -22.22 -6.93
CA ALA A 63 -18.22 -22.65 -5.53
C ALA A 63 -18.89 -24.02 -5.38
N SER A 64 -18.44 -24.83 -4.41
CA SER A 64 -18.96 -26.15 -4.06
C SER A 64 -18.93 -26.33 -2.54
N GLU A 65 -19.76 -27.26 -2.05
CA GLU A 65 -20.01 -27.47 -0.61
C GLU A 65 -18.78 -28.00 0.16
N GLN A 66 -17.77 -28.59 -0.51
CA GLN A 66 -16.65 -29.25 0.17
C GLN A 66 -15.41 -28.39 0.40
N GLN A 67 -15.15 -27.34 -0.41
CA GLN A 67 -14.14 -26.29 -0.15
C GLN A 67 -14.03 -25.38 -1.37
N THR A 68 -14.26 -24.07 -1.28
CA THR A 68 -14.12 -23.21 -2.47
C THR A 68 -13.79 -21.75 -2.16
N TRP A 69 -12.50 -21.40 -2.22
CA TRP A 69 -12.11 -20.00 -2.31
C TRP A 69 -12.30 -19.53 -3.76
N GLN A 70 -13.55 -19.17 -4.07
CA GLN A 70 -13.95 -18.80 -5.42
C GLN A 70 -13.28 -17.51 -5.90
N TYR A 71 -12.83 -17.49 -7.16
CA TYR A 71 -12.32 -16.31 -7.83
C TYR A 71 -13.13 -15.99 -9.10
N ASN A 72 -13.19 -14.72 -9.46
CA ASN A 72 -13.64 -14.25 -10.77
C ASN A 72 -12.42 -13.93 -11.64
N THR A 73 -12.55 -14.10 -12.96
CA THR A 73 -11.50 -13.69 -13.88
C THR A 73 -11.22 -12.19 -13.72
N GLY A 74 -9.95 -11.83 -13.51
CA GLY A 74 -9.54 -10.45 -13.24
C GLY A 74 -9.53 -10.06 -11.75
N ASP A 75 -9.92 -10.97 -10.84
CA ASP A 75 -9.78 -10.72 -9.41
C ASP A 75 -8.32 -10.51 -9.03
N ARG A 76 -8.08 -9.48 -8.22
CA ARG A 76 -6.76 -9.17 -7.71
C ARG A 76 -6.57 -9.72 -6.31
N LEU A 77 -5.55 -10.53 -6.16
CA LEU A 77 -5.20 -11.17 -4.90
C LEU A 77 -3.96 -10.49 -4.32
N ARG A 78 -4.06 -10.10 -3.05
CA ARG A 78 -2.95 -9.64 -2.21
C ARG A 78 -2.51 -10.81 -1.35
N PHE A 79 -1.26 -11.25 -1.53
CA PHE A 79 -0.64 -12.28 -0.73
C PHE A 79 0.35 -11.62 0.23
N GLN A 80 0.12 -11.73 1.53
CA GLN A 80 1.07 -11.28 2.55
C GLN A 80 1.67 -12.50 3.25
N GLY A 81 2.89 -12.84 2.88
CA GLY A 81 3.68 -13.89 3.52
C GLY A 81 4.39 -13.37 4.77
N THR A 82 4.53 -14.21 5.79
CA THR A 82 5.26 -13.91 7.02
C THR A 82 6.25 -15.03 7.36
N SER A 83 7.42 -14.65 7.84
CA SER A 83 8.38 -15.54 8.49
C SER A 83 9.06 -14.80 9.64
N GLY A 84 8.78 -15.23 10.88
CA GLY A 84 9.18 -14.51 12.07
C GLY A 84 8.74 -13.05 12.00
N LYS A 85 9.72 -12.14 11.97
CA LYS A 85 9.49 -10.69 11.90
C LYS A 85 9.33 -10.15 10.47
N PHE A 86 9.69 -10.93 9.45
CA PHE A 86 9.66 -10.49 8.05
C PHE A 86 8.25 -10.63 7.48
N SER A 87 7.84 -9.64 6.67
CA SER A 87 6.58 -9.68 5.97
C SER A 87 6.75 -9.11 4.56
N THR A 88 6.30 -9.85 3.55
CA THR A 88 6.38 -9.42 2.15
C THR A 88 5.03 -9.56 1.49
N ILE A 89 4.63 -8.54 0.73
CA ILE A 89 3.39 -8.52 -0.04
C ILE A 89 3.72 -8.81 -1.50
N VAL A 90 2.92 -9.68 -2.11
CA VAL A 90 2.92 -9.95 -3.54
C VAL A 90 1.51 -9.76 -4.05
N MET A 91 1.36 -8.94 -5.08
CA MET A 91 0.10 -8.73 -5.79
C MET A 91 0.05 -9.63 -7.00
N ASP A 92 -1.11 -10.23 -7.27
CA ASP A 92 -1.28 -11.11 -8.42
C ASP A 92 -2.71 -11.07 -8.96
N VAL A 93 -2.84 -11.21 -10.28
CA VAL A 93 -4.10 -11.55 -10.95
C VAL A 93 -3.95 -13.00 -11.45
N PRO A 94 -4.60 -13.99 -10.82
CA PRO A 94 -4.39 -15.38 -11.17
C PRO A 94 -4.87 -15.70 -12.58
N THR A 95 -3.98 -16.26 -13.40
CA THR A 95 -4.26 -16.74 -14.77
C THR A 95 -3.85 -18.20 -14.98
N GLN A 96 -3.16 -18.78 -14.00
CA GLN A 96 -2.67 -20.16 -14.00
C GLN A 96 -2.24 -20.57 -12.59
N SER A 97 -2.09 -21.87 -12.37
CA SER A 97 -1.39 -22.42 -11.21
C SER A 97 0.07 -21.95 -11.17
N LYS A 98 0.57 -21.59 -9.99
CA LYS A 98 1.93 -21.06 -9.80
C LYS A 98 2.37 -21.10 -8.34
N THR A 99 3.64 -20.81 -8.12
CA THR A 99 4.20 -20.59 -6.78
C THR A 99 4.43 -19.10 -6.56
N ILE A 100 3.80 -18.53 -5.53
CA ILE A 100 4.11 -17.17 -5.07
C ILE A 100 5.39 -17.22 -4.25
N SER A 101 6.39 -16.46 -4.69
CA SER A 101 7.68 -16.35 -4.02
C SER A 101 7.71 -15.07 -3.17
N PHE A 102 7.85 -15.22 -1.86
CA PHE A 102 8.06 -14.12 -0.93
C PHE A 102 9.55 -13.88 -0.75
N HIS A 103 10.06 -12.74 -1.22
CA HIS A 103 11.41 -12.30 -0.92
C HIS A 103 11.40 -11.53 0.41
N PHE A 104 11.82 -12.18 1.48
CA PHE A 104 11.83 -11.62 2.82
C PHE A 104 13.05 -10.71 3.01
N ILE A 105 12.76 -9.46 3.38
CA ILE A 105 13.75 -8.42 3.65
C ILE A 105 13.50 -7.89 5.06
N GLU A 106 14.60 -7.60 5.78
CA GLU A 106 14.50 -6.94 7.07
C GLU A 106 14.09 -5.48 6.92
N CYS A 107 13.01 -5.10 7.61
CA CYS A 107 12.49 -3.74 7.66
C CYS A 107 12.03 -3.47 9.09
N THR A 108 12.99 -3.27 10.00
CA THR A 108 12.76 -3.08 11.44
C THR A 108 13.28 -1.73 11.87
N ASP A 109 12.45 -0.90 12.49
CA ASP A 109 12.90 0.39 13.05
C ASP A 109 13.60 0.24 14.40
N ARG A 110 14.05 1.37 14.96
CA ARG A 110 14.80 1.43 16.22
C ARG A 110 13.90 1.20 17.44
N ASP A 111 12.58 1.16 17.26
CA ASP A 111 11.59 0.81 18.29
C ASP A 111 11.22 -0.68 18.24
N GLY A 112 11.77 -1.43 17.28
CA GLY A 112 11.47 -2.85 17.07
C GLY A 112 10.20 -3.11 16.26
N ASN A 113 9.57 -2.07 15.69
CA ASN A 113 8.44 -2.24 14.79
C ASN A 113 8.92 -2.84 13.48
N ASN A 114 8.19 -3.84 12.97
CA ASN A 114 8.50 -4.51 11.71
C ASN A 114 7.45 -4.13 10.66
N TYR A 115 7.90 -3.84 9.44
CA TYR A 115 7.05 -3.35 8.38
C TYR A 115 6.95 -4.38 7.25
N PRO A 116 5.74 -4.62 6.71
CA PRO A 116 5.61 -5.33 5.45
C PRO A 116 6.26 -4.53 4.33
N VAL A 117 6.85 -5.24 3.37
CA VAL A 117 7.48 -4.64 2.19
C VAL A 117 6.79 -5.13 0.92
N VAL A 118 6.85 -4.31 -0.13
CA VAL A 118 6.28 -4.64 -1.44
C VAL A 118 7.20 -4.14 -2.54
N GLN A 119 7.35 -4.92 -3.60
CA GLN A 119 8.06 -4.46 -4.80
C GLN A 119 7.07 -3.77 -5.76
N ILE A 120 7.39 -2.56 -6.18
CA ILE A 120 6.63 -1.78 -7.16
C ILE A 120 7.61 -1.31 -8.24
N GLY A 121 7.45 -1.83 -9.46
CA GLY A 121 8.49 -1.73 -10.48
C GLY A 121 9.78 -2.37 -9.99
N ASP A 122 10.88 -1.64 -10.06
CA ASP A 122 12.20 -2.10 -9.62
C ASP A 122 12.53 -1.72 -8.16
N GLN A 123 11.61 -1.03 -7.48
CA GLN A 123 11.82 -0.49 -6.15
C GLN A 123 11.12 -1.32 -5.08
N ILE A 124 11.72 -1.41 -3.89
CA ILE A 124 11.14 -2.09 -2.74
C ILE A 124 10.72 -1.06 -1.69
N TRP A 125 9.42 -0.97 -1.47
CA TRP A 125 8.77 0.03 -0.64
C TRP A 125 8.24 -0.58 0.66
N MET A 126 8.23 0.22 1.73
CA MET A 126 7.39 -0.07 2.89
C MET A 126 5.91 -0.07 2.48
N ALA A 127 5.20 -1.13 2.83
CA ALA A 127 3.76 -1.27 2.63
C ALA A 127 2.93 -0.87 3.87
N LYS A 128 3.57 -0.26 4.87
CA LYS A 128 2.89 0.47 5.95
C LYS A 128 3.64 1.76 6.28
N ASN A 129 2.94 2.79 6.77
CA ASN A 129 3.58 4.03 7.23
C ASN A 129 4.52 3.73 8.41
N LEU A 130 5.67 4.41 8.44
CA LEU A 130 6.63 4.31 9.53
C LEU A 130 6.02 4.78 10.86
N ALA A 131 6.33 4.07 11.94
CA ALA A 131 5.83 4.32 13.30
C ALA A 131 6.95 4.51 14.34
N TYR A 132 8.17 4.78 13.89
CA TYR A 132 9.29 5.11 14.77
C TYR A 132 8.98 6.37 15.60
N LEU A 133 8.96 6.24 16.92
CA LEU A 133 8.55 7.32 17.83
C LEU A 133 9.52 7.43 19.02
N PRO A 134 10.70 8.05 18.82
CA PRO A 134 11.69 8.24 19.88
C PRO A 134 11.26 9.30 20.91
N LYS A 135 10.43 10.25 20.46
CA LYS A 135 9.81 11.32 21.24
C LYS A 135 8.45 11.59 20.62
N VAL A 136 7.50 12.11 21.39
CA VAL A 136 6.25 12.68 20.86
C VAL A 136 6.15 14.15 21.27
N SER A 137 5.53 14.97 20.44
CA SER A 137 5.40 16.41 20.65
C SER A 137 3.94 16.84 20.60
N PRO A 138 3.53 17.84 21.41
CA PRO A 138 2.20 18.41 21.29
C PRO A 138 2.03 19.00 19.89
N PRO A 139 0.86 18.84 19.26
CA PRO A 139 0.68 19.29 17.88
C PRO A 139 0.77 20.81 17.76
N SER A 140 0.52 21.57 18.82
CA SER A 140 0.73 23.02 18.88
C SER A 140 2.18 23.46 18.64
N GLU A 141 3.15 22.57 18.85
CA GLU A 141 4.56 22.83 18.58
C GLU A 141 4.97 22.43 17.17
N GLY A 142 6.02 23.05 16.66
CA GLY A 142 6.60 22.71 15.38
C GLY A 142 7.88 23.50 15.11
N SER A 143 8.71 22.97 14.22
CA SER A 143 9.94 23.62 13.79
C SER A 143 10.26 23.34 12.33
N TYR A 144 10.99 24.26 11.70
CA TYR A 144 11.55 24.08 10.35
C TYR A 144 12.89 23.34 10.39
N THR A 145 13.57 23.30 11.54
CA THR A 145 14.95 22.80 11.69
C THR A 145 15.09 21.68 12.71
N GLU A 146 14.33 21.73 13.81
CA GLU A 146 14.38 20.73 14.88
C GLU A 146 13.42 19.57 14.57
N PRO A 147 13.73 18.32 14.97
CA PRO A 147 12.87 17.17 14.71
C PRO A 147 11.65 17.14 15.63
N TYR A 148 10.47 16.96 15.04
CA TYR A 148 9.18 16.83 15.73
C TYR A 148 8.40 15.63 15.20
N TYR A 149 7.72 14.94 16.12
CA TYR A 149 6.97 13.71 15.87
C TYR A 149 5.58 13.83 16.49
N TYR A 150 4.56 13.46 15.74
CA TYR A 150 3.16 13.60 16.16
C TYR A 150 2.41 12.29 15.92
N VAL A 151 1.52 11.95 16.85
CA VAL A 151 0.51 10.91 16.66
C VAL A 151 -0.83 11.60 16.47
N TYR A 152 -1.54 11.27 15.37
CA TYR A 152 -2.81 11.93 15.06
C TYR A 152 -3.80 11.76 16.21
N GLY A 153 -4.33 12.88 16.72
CA GLY A 153 -5.29 12.88 17.83
C GLY A 153 -4.67 12.74 19.22
N TYR A 154 -3.34 12.82 19.35
CA TYR A 154 -2.64 12.90 20.64
C TYR A 154 -2.00 14.27 20.82
N SER A 155 -2.07 14.80 22.05
CA SER A 155 -1.56 16.14 22.38
C SER A 155 -0.58 16.17 23.56
N GLY A 156 -0.27 15.02 24.15
CA GLY A 156 0.67 14.92 25.26
C GLY A 156 2.13 14.75 24.80
N GLU A 157 2.99 14.47 25.78
CA GLU A 157 4.43 14.27 25.59
C GLU A 157 4.91 12.85 26.00
N ASP A 158 4.01 12.00 26.49
CA ASP A 158 4.35 10.65 26.91
C ASP A 158 4.30 9.68 25.72
N VAL A 159 5.45 9.07 25.43
CA VAL A 159 5.59 8.14 24.30
C VAL A 159 4.80 6.85 24.50
N ASN A 160 4.67 6.34 25.73
CA ASN A 160 3.94 5.10 25.99
C ASN A 160 2.44 5.31 25.80
N GLU A 161 1.90 6.42 26.28
CA GLU A 161 0.51 6.82 26.02
C GLU A 161 0.26 7.00 24.53
N ALA A 162 1.15 7.70 23.81
CA ALA A 162 1.03 7.89 22.37
C ALA A 162 1.03 6.55 21.61
N LYS A 163 1.91 5.61 22.01
CA LYS A 163 2.01 4.26 21.42
C LYS A 163 0.79 3.39 21.72
N ALA A 164 0.03 3.67 22.77
CA ALA A 164 -1.19 2.93 23.10
C ALA A 164 -2.43 3.38 22.30
N ILE A 165 -2.33 4.47 21.54
CA ILE A 165 -3.47 5.02 20.79
C ILE A 165 -3.65 4.26 19.47
N VAL A 166 -4.91 3.99 19.12
CA VAL A 166 -5.27 3.28 17.88
C VAL A 166 -4.66 3.91 16.63
N ASN A 167 -4.59 5.23 16.57
CA ASN A 167 -4.05 5.94 15.42
C ASN A 167 -2.55 5.68 15.21
N TYR A 168 -1.76 5.50 16.28
CA TYR A 168 -0.36 5.11 16.17
C TYR A 168 -0.24 3.74 15.49
N HIS A 169 -1.02 2.75 15.94
CA HIS A 169 -0.97 1.40 15.39
C HIS A 169 -1.48 1.30 13.94
N THR A 170 -2.53 2.05 13.61
CA THR A 170 -3.18 1.99 12.29
C THR A 170 -2.47 2.86 11.26
N TYR A 171 -2.17 4.11 11.60
CA TYR A 171 -1.73 5.13 10.65
C TYR A 171 -0.25 5.49 10.75
N GLY A 172 0.43 5.04 11.82
CA GLY A 172 1.83 5.35 12.09
C GLY A 172 1.99 6.75 12.69
N VAL A 173 3.15 7.35 12.43
CA VAL A 173 3.56 8.65 12.98
C VAL A 173 3.60 9.70 11.87
N LEU A 174 3.37 10.95 12.25
CA LEU A 174 3.55 12.13 11.41
C LEU A 174 4.84 12.84 11.83
N TYR A 175 5.69 13.14 10.86
CA TYR A 175 7.02 13.69 11.08
C TYR A 175 7.09 15.05 10.43
N ASN A 176 7.69 16.03 11.09
CA ASN A 176 8.18 17.19 10.35
C ASN A 176 9.38 16.78 9.48
N TRP A 177 9.81 17.64 8.55
CA TRP A 177 10.81 17.23 7.56
C TRP A 177 12.17 16.92 8.20
N SER A 178 12.57 17.66 9.24
CA SER A 178 13.81 17.40 9.99
C SER A 178 13.82 16.02 10.65
N ALA A 179 12.72 15.61 11.28
CA ALA A 179 12.57 14.26 11.80
C ALA A 179 12.58 13.20 10.69
N ALA A 180 11.96 13.51 9.54
CA ALA A 180 11.79 12.55 8.46
C ALA A 180 13.12 12.09 7.82
N LEU A 181 14.09 12.99 7.69
CA LEU A 181 15.40 12.69 7.10
C LEU A 181 16.17 11.57 7.83
N ASN A 182 15.88 11.35 9.11
CA ASN A 182 16.60 10.40 9.97
C ASN A 182 15.72 9.27 10.51
N ALA A 183 14.46 9.18 10.07
CA ALA A 183 13.49 8.27 10.66
C ALA A 183 13.62 6.83 10.14
N CYS A 184 14.02 6.65 8.88
CA CYS A 184 14.07 5.34 8.23
C CYS A 184 15.08 4.38 8.89
N PRO A 185 14.78 3.06 8.89
CA PRO A 185 15.67 2.05 9.45
C PRO A 185 16.95 1.87 8.62
N ASN A 186 17.97 1.23 9.18
CA ASN A 186 19.22 0.97 8.46
C ASN A 186 18.98 0.14 7.19
N GLY A 187 19.65 0.49 6.09
CA GLY A 187 19.44 -0.13 4.79
C GLY A 187 18.19 0.38 4.06
N TRP A 188 17.49 1.36 4.62
CA TRP A 188 16.33 2.03 4.04
C TRP A 188 16.50 3.54 4.18
N HIS A 189 15.91 4.29 3.26
CA HIS A 189 15.99 5.75 3.28
C HIS A 189 14.64 6.41 2.97
N LEU A 190 14.56 7.70 3.27
CA LEU A 190 13.42 8.54 2.90
C LEU A 190 13.49 8.78 1.38
N PRO A 191 12.48 8.35 0.60
CA PRO A 191 12.53 8.41 -0.85
C PRO A 191 12.71 9.83 -1.35
N THR A 192 13.50 9.95 -2.40
CA THR A 192 13.62 11.17 -3.20
C THR A 192 12.36 11.41 -4.04
N ASP A 193 12.24 12.62 -4.57
CA ASP A 193 11.21 12.99 -5.52
C ASP A 193 11.30 12.14 -6.80
N ASP A 194 12.50 11.83 -7.28
CA ASP A 194 12.69 11.02 -8.48
C ASP A 194 12.35 9.54 -8.23
N GLU A 195 12.61 9.01 -7.04
CA GLU A 195 12.17 7.66 -6.67
C GLU A 195 10.65 7.56 -6.59
N TRP A 196 9.99 8.59 -6.07
CA TRP A 196 8.52 8.68 -6.15
C TRP A 196 8.03 8.72 -7.60
N LYS A 197 8.70 9.46 -8.50
CA LYS A 197 8.35 9.46 -9.92
C LYS A 197 8.54 8.09 -10.57
N GLN A 198 9.59 7.35 -10.20
CA GLN A 198 9.79 5.97 -10.68
C GLN A 198 8.64 5.05 -10.25
N LEU A 199 8.18 5.15 -9.00
CA LEU A 199 6.96 4.46 -8.54
C LEU A 199 5.75 4.88 -9.38
N GLU A 200 5.55 6.19 -9.58
CA GLU A 200 4.43 6.72 -10.37
C GLU A 200 4.42 6.21 -11.81
N MET A 201 5.59 6.11 -12.45
CA MET A 201 5.74 5.51 -13.78
C MET A 201 5.45 4.01 -13.76
N ALA A 202 5.93 3.28 -12.76
CA ALA A 202 5.70 1.84 -12.62
C ALA A 202 4.21 1.49 -12.49
N ILE A 203 3.38 2.42 -11.99
CA ILE A 203 1.94 2.23 -11.85
C ILE A 203 1.11 2.84 -13.00
N GLY A 204 1.77 3.39 -14.03
CA GLY A 204 1.14 3.77 -15.29
C GLY A 204 1.19 5.25 -15.67
N MET A 205 1.86 6.12 -14.89
CA MET A 205 2.04 7.53 -15.27
C MET A 205 3.11 7.67 -16.36
N SER A 206 2.93 8.57 -17.32
CA SER A 206 3.93 8.85 -18.35
C SER A 206 5.05 9.76 -17.83
N GLN A 207 6.20 9.76 -18.52
CA GLN A 207 7.34 10.64 -18.18
C GLN A 207 6.93 12.13 -18.12
N ASN A 208 6.10 12.58 -19.08
CA ASN A 208 5.68 13.97 -19.13
C ASN A 208 4.82 14.35 -17.92
N GLU A 209 3.93 13.45 -17.49
CA GLU A 209 3.06 13.68 -16.33
C GLU A 209 3.84 13.65 -15.00
N VAL A 210 4.82 12.75 -14.83
CA VAL A 210 5.57 12.65 -13.56
C VAL A 210 6.48 13.86 -13.28
N ASP A 211 6.73 14.72 -14.26
CA ASP A 211 7.50 15.96 -14.04
C ASP A 211 6.62 17.18 -13.73
N GLU A 212 5.32 17.10 -13.96
CA GLU A 212 4.38 18.17 -13.63
C GLU A 212 4.30 18.43 -12.11
N VAL A 213 3.78 19.60 -11.75
CA VAL A 213 3.51 20.00 -10.36
C VAL A 213 2.00 20.15 -10.20
N GLY A 214 1.44 19.57 -9.14
CA GLY A 214 -0.01 19.55 -8.90
C GLY A 214 -0.60 18.14 -8.97
N TRP A 215 -1.88 18.07 -9.33
CA TRP A 215 -2.64 16.82 -9.49
C TRP A 215 -2.33 16.17 -10.84
N ARG A 216 -1.89 14.91 -10.83
CA ARG A 216 -1.32 14.25 -12.01
C ARG A 216 -1.76 12.79 -12.13
N GLY A 217 -1.66 12.27 -13.34
CA GLY A 217 -2.16 10.95 -13.72
C GLY A 217 -3.66 10.93 -13.97
N ILE A 218 -4.20 9.73 -14.17
CA ILE A 218 -5.59 9.44 -14.47
C ILE A 218 -6.25 8.74 -13.27
N ASN A 219 -5.64 7.66 -12.79
CA ASN A 219 -6.16 6.86 -11.67
C ASN A 219 -5.08 6.29 -10.75
N GLU A 220 -3.84 6.74 -10.88
CA GLU A 220 -2.68 6.28 -10.14
C GLU A 220 -2.84 6.49 -8.63
N GLY A 221 -3.55 7.52 -8.21
CA GLY A 221 -3.89 7.74 -6.80
C GLY A 221 -4.90 6.74 -6.25
N LEU A 222 -5.78 6.15 -7.07
CA LEU A 222 -6.65 5.03 -6.65
C LEU A 222 -5.85 3.74 -6.48
N LYS A 223 -4.89 3.50 -7.38
CA LYS A 223 -4.02 2.31 -7.38
C LYS A 223 -3.16 2.19 -6.12
N LEU A 224 -2.87 3.29 -5.43
CA LEU A 224 -2.07 3.32 -4.19
C LEU A 224 -2.91 3.35 -2.90
N ARG A 225 -4.20 3.68 -2.99
CA ARG A 225 -5.09 3.74 -1.83
C ARG A 225 -5.58 2.37 -1.43
N THR A 226 -5.72 2.12 -0.13
CA THR A 226 -6.38 0.92 0.41
C THR A 226 -7.81 0.77 -0.09
N THR A 227 -8.29 -0.47 -0.17
CA THR A 227 -9.67 -0.81 -0.57
C THR A 227 -10.72 -0.48 0.50
N ASN A 228 -10.29 -0.12 1.70
CA ASN A 228 -11.14 0.29 2.81
C ASN A 228 -10.47 1.40 3.65
N GLY A 229 -11.22 1.98 4.59
CA GLY A 229 -10.73 2.96 5.56
C GLY A 229 -10.80 4.42 5.10
N TRP A 230 -11.01 4.69 3.81
CA TRP A 230 -11.22 6.05 3.32
C TRP A 230 -12.69 6.46 3.47
N GLY A 231 -12.90 7.68 3.96
CA GLY A 231 -14.22 8.27 4.12
C GLY A 231 -14.98 8.42 2.80
N GLY A 232 -16.31 8.34 2.87
CA GLY A 232 -17.19 8.45 1.70
C GLY A 232 -16.94 7.35 0.67
N LYS A 233 -16.79 7.73 -0.61
CA LYS A 233 -16.43 6.83 -1.72
C LYS A 233 -14.95 6.93 -2.07
N GLY A 234 -14.11 7.20 -1.07
CA GLY A 234 -12.69 7.50 -1.26
C GLY A 234 -11.75 6.30 -1.33
N ASN A 235 -12.25 5.07 -1.20
CA ASN A 235 -11.41 3.87 -1.26
C ASN A 235 -10.75 3.71 -2.64
N GLY A 236 -9.54 3.18 -2.63
CA GLY A 236 -8.81 2.81 -3.83
C GLY A 236 -8.96 1.34 -4.18
N SER A 237 -8.07 0.89 -5.05
CA SER A 237 -8.00 -0.51 -5.48
C SER A 237 -6.77 -1.26 -4.93
N ASP A 238 -5.82 -0.53 -4.32
CA ASP A 238 -4.53 -1.02 -3.81
C ASP A 238 -3.82 -1.98 -4.77
N ASP A 239 -3.84 -1.64 -6.05
CA ASP A 239 -3.42 -2.44 -7.19
C ASP A 239 -2.00 -3.02 -7.05
N PHE A 240 -1.15 -2.33 -6.28
CA PHE A 240 0.28 -2.61 -6.11
C PHE A 240 0.68 -2.90 -4.66
N GLY A 241 -0.29 -3.04 -3.75
CA GLY A 241 -0.01 -3.39 -2.35
C GLY A 241 0.74 -2.31 -1.57
N PHE A 242 0.70 -1.06 -2.05
CA PHE A 242 1.28 0.10 -1.36
C PHE A 242 0.53 0.39 -0.06
N SER A 243 -0.77 0.09 -0.01
CA SER A 243 -1.63 0.21 1.16
C SER A 243 -1.60 1.62 1.77
N GLY A 244 -1.86 2.63 0.95
CA GLY A 244 -1.99 4.03 1.35
C GLY A 244 -3.27 4.27 2.17
N LEU A 245 -3.13 4.30 3.49
CA LEU A 245 -4.20 4.63 4.44
C LEU A 245 -4.35 6.14 4.64
N PRO A 246 -5.55 6.67 4.89
CA PRO A 246 -5.82 8.09 5.04
C PRO A 246 -5.43 8.64 6.43
N SER A 247 -4.12 8.71 6.68
CA SER A 247 -3.52 9.10 7.97
C SER A 247 -3.70 10.58 8.34
N GLY A 248 -4.22 11.41 7.44
CA GLY A 248 -4.25 12.86 7.63
C GLY A 248 -2.85 13.46 7.71
N ARG A 249 -2.74 14.63 8.33
CA ARG A 249 -1.45 15.32 8.59
C ARG A 249 -1.59 16.31 9.75
N ARG A 250 -0.47 16.85 10.22
CA ARG A 250 -0.42 18.00 11.13
C ARG A 250 -0.08 19.25 10.34
N ARG A 251 -1.01 20.21 10.22
CA ARG A 251 -0.78 21.49 9.53
C ARG A 251 0.13 22.42 10.34
N ILE A 252 0.58 23.50 9.69
CA ILE A 252 1.15 24.67 10.37
C ILE A 252 0.28 25.12 11.55
N TYR A 253 0.92 25.60 12.62
CA TYR A 253 0.26 26.05 13.86
C TYR A 253 -0.52 24.97 14.62
N GLY A 254 -0.46 23.70 14.21
CA GLY A 254 -0.80 22.58 15.09
C GLY A 254 -2.18 21.97 14.97
N ALA A 255 -2.96 22.36 13.96
CA ALA A 255 -4.19 21.65 13.67
C ALA A 255 -3.90 20.34 12.95
N PHE A 256 -4.46 19.24 13.45
CA PHE A 256 -4.61 18.01 12.67
C PHE A 256 -5.74 18.16 11.65
N ASP A 257 -5.56 17.66 10.43
CA ASP A 257 -6.59 17.70 9.38
C ASP A 257 -6.63 16.46 8.49
N ASN A 258 -7.74 16.36 7.75
CA ASN A 258 -7.96 15.40 6.66
C ASN A 258 -7.74 13.93 7.04
N PHE A 259 -7.90 13.57 8.31
CA PHE A 259 -8.02 12.18 8.74
C PHE A 259 -9.18 11.50 8.03
N GLU A 260 -8.98 10.25 7.61
CA GLU A 260 -9.92 9.48 6.78
C GLU A 260 -10.15 10.03 5.36
N TYR A 261 -9.67 11.23 5.03
CA TYR A 261 -9.89 11.88 3.74
C TYR A 261 -8.61 12.09 2.92
N SER A 262 -7.43 11.92 3.53
CA SER A 262 -6.17 12.09 2.82
C SER A 262 -5.00 11.40 3.49
N SER A 263 -3.93 11.25 2.73
CA SER A 263 -2.62 10.90 3.26
C SER A 263 -1.54 11.67 2.51
N SER A 264 -0.41 11.89 3.18
CA SER A 264 0.73 12.59 2.60
C SER A 264 2.05 12.04 3.10
N TRP A 265 3.05 12.07 2.23
CA TRP A 265 4.37 11.52 2.50
C TRP A 265 5.47 12.48 2.11
N TRP A 266 6.45 12.64 2.99
CA TRP A 266 7.65 13.42 2.69
C TRP A 266 8.50 12.76 1.60
N CYS A 267 9.18 13.62 0.83
CA CYS A 267 10.37 13.26 0.07
C CYS A 267 11.61 13.85 0.75
N SER A 268 12.79 13.28 0.48
CA SER A 268 14.08 13.79 1.00
C SER A 268 14.61 15.02 0.27
N ASN A 269 14.03 15.39 -0.88
CA ASN A 269 14.46 16.57 -1.63
C ASN A 269 13.98 17.87 -0.99
N GLU A 270 14.93 18.72 -0.63
CA GLU A 270 14.71 20.10 -0.24
C GLU A 270 14.41 20.99 -1.47
N LYS A 271 13.51 21.96 -1.32
CA LYS A 271 13.32 23.03 -2.32
C LYS A 271 14.07 24.30 -1.94
N ASP A 272 14.02 24.66 -0.66
CA ASP A 272 14.72 25.76 -0.02
C ASP A 272 14.72 25.57 1.51
N ASN A 273 15.22 26.57 2.25
CA ASN A 273 15.34 26.53 3.71
C ASN A 273 14.01 26.20 4.43
N ASN A 274 12.85 26.53 3.86
CA ASN A 274 11.55 26.38 4.49
C ASN A 274 10.68 25.28 3.86
N LEU A 275 10.99 24.85 2.63
CA LEU A 275 10.11 24.01 1.81
C LEU A 275 10.81 22.72 1.37
N ALA A 276 10.07 21.62 1.33
CA ALA A 276 10.51 20.33 0.81
C ALA A 276 9.40 19.64 0.02
N TRP A 277 9.77 18.69 -0.84
CA TRP A 277 8.82 17.98 -1.70
C TRP A 277 8.02 16.94 -0.92
N TYR A 278 6.76 16.74 -1.32
CA TYR A 278 5.89 15.71 -0.76
C TYR A 278 4.94 15.14 -1.81
N ARG A 279 4.34 13.99 -1.48
CA ARG A 279 3.21 13.39 -2.21
C ARG A 279 1.95 13.41 -1.38
N TYR A 280 0.80 13.51 -2.05
CA TYR A 280 -0.50 13.50 -1.41
C TYR A 280 -1.55 12.74 -2.21
N LEU A 281 -2.33 11.94 -1.50
CA LEU A 281 -3.54 11.28 -1.98
C LEU A 281 -4.73 11.89 -1.26
N GLY A 282 -5.74 12.32 -2.01
CA GLY A 282 -6.97 12.88 -1.47
C GLY A 282 -8.18 12.04 -1.89
N TYR A 283 -9.20 11.99 -1.04
CA TYR A 283 -10.37 11.14 -1.28
C TYR A 283 -11.14 11.52 -2.56
N HIS A 284 -11.19 12.81 -2.90
CA HIS A 284 -11.95 13.36 -4.02
C HIS A 284 -11.38 13.04 -5.40
N TYR A 285 -10.05 12.90 -5.50
CA TYR A 285 -9.37 12.85 -6.79
C TYR A 285 -8.71 11.49 -6.99
N PRO A 286 -8.79 10.91 -8.19
CA PRO A 286 -8.13 9.65 -8.50
C PRO A 286 -6.62 9.83 -8.81
N PHE A 287 -6.13 11.05 -8.70
CA PHE A 287 -4.79 11.50 -9.07
C PHE A 287 -3.80 11.44 -7.91
N ILE A 288 -2.52 11.63 -8.22
CA ILE A 288 -1.46 11.86 -7.23
C ILE A 288 -1.10 13.34 -7.24
N TYR A 289 -1.09 13.97 -6.07
CA TYR A 289 -0.64 15.37 -5.93
C TYR A 289 0.84 15.42 -5.57
N ARG A 290 1.61 16.19 -6.34
CA ARG A 290 3.01 16.51 -6.06
C ARG A 290 3.18 17.99 -5.89
N TYR A 291 3.74 18.40 -4.76
CA TYR A 291 3.98 19.80 -4.47
C TYR A 291 5.06 19.96 -3.40
N ILE A 292 5.30 21.20 -3.00
CA ILE A 292 6.18 21.56 -1.89
C ILE A 292 5.36 21.87 -0.64
N SER A 293 5.84 21.43 0.52
CA SER A 293 5.22 21.68 1.82
C SER A 293 6.20 22.36 2.75
N ARG A 294 5.68 23.12 3.72
CA ARG A 294 6.49 23.74 4.77
C ARG A 294 7.06 22.65 5.67
N LYS A 295 8.36 22.70 5.95
CA LYS A 295 9.07 21.67 6.72
C LYS A 295 8.53 21.43 8.12
N GLU A 296 7.78 22.39 8.68
CA GLU A 296 7.07 22.29 9.96
C GLU A 296 5.84 21.36 9.94
N VAL A 297 5.28 21.06 8.77
CA VAL A 297 4.09 20.21 8.62
C VAL A 297 4.44 18.76 8.96
N GLY A 298 3.55 18.07 9.66
CA GLY A 298 3.71 16.65 9.95
C GLY A 298 3.13 15.78 8.84
N HIS A 299 3.97 15.11 8.04
CA HIS A 299 3.56 14.12 7.04
C HIS A 299 4.00 12.70 7.43
N SER A 300 3.34 11.67 6.88
CA SER A 300 3.77 10.28 7.07
C SER A 300 5.06 9.99 6.31
N ILE A 301 5.68 8.84 6.58
CA ILE A 301 6.88 8.37 5.88
C ILE A 301 6.65 6.96 5.34
N ARG A 302 7.14 6.74 4.14
CA ARG A 302 7.29 5.43 3.49
C ARG A 302 8.74 5.32 3.07
N CYS A 303 9.50 4.46 3.74
CA CYS A 303 10.89 4.27 3.37
C CYS A 303 10.99 3.32 2.17
N ILE A 304 12.02 3.53 1.38
CA ILE A 304 12.41 2.66 0.26
C ILE A 304 13.74 1.99 0.62
N LYS A 305 13.94 0.77 0.13
CA LYS A 305 15.16 -0.01 0.36
C LYS A 305 16.31 0.56 -0.47
N ASP A 306 17.48 0.72 0.16
CA ASP A 306 18.74 1.09 -0.51
C ASP A 306 19.19 0.07 -1.57
#